data_AF-A0AAU5BZM5-F1
#
_entry.id   AF-A0AAU5BZM5-F1
#
_cell.length_a   1.000
_cell.length_b   1.000
_cell.length_c   1.000
_cell.angle_alpha   90.00
_cell.angle_beta   90.00
_cell.angle_gamma   90.00
#
_symmetry.space_group_name_H-M   'P 1'
#
loop_
_entity.id
_entity.type
_entity.pdbx_description
1 polymer ?
#
loop_
_entity_poly.entity_id
_entity_poly.type
_entity_poly.pdbx_seq_one_letter_code
_entity_poly.pdbx_strand_id
1 'polypeptide(L)'
;MQTQTPRTLASAASAAALVLLLAACGTEGGTAGAGSGSGSDTVSPDLPVAGSHWTIGAVTVDGRRSAAPDGARVEFGADGRARGNSGCNTFGATVAVKGDTLTVSPQEITEMGCPEDRQRFETELVKAFTGPLKGKQKGEALTLTSPDGRNGLELTAEADLPLRGTTWKIDGLISGDTASSLPAGSGDKARLVLGADGRVTGNLGCNNFAATARVEGKTLTIEGPAATTRMMCTSPQMQLETKLYELLDGPLTYRLDHRTLTLTNAAGEGLGAKAAAGTTGETSEGTGGTDGQEPPASR
;
A
#
# COMPACT_ATOMS: atom_id res chain seq x y z
N MET A 1 -41.59 -29.96 52.44
CA MET A 1 -42.45 -29.26 53.39
C MET A 1 -42.34 -27.77 53.14
N GLN A 2 -43.48 -27.15 52.81
CA GLN A 2 -43.88 -25.73 52.90
C GLN A 2 -42.95 -24.65 52.29
N THR A 3 -43.24 -24.08 51.10
CA THR A 3 -44.23 -23.01 50.77
C THR A 3 -44.12 -21.74 51.62
N GLN A 4 -43.74 -20.60 51.02
CA GLN A 4 -44.67 -19.52 50.68
C GLN A 4 -43.97 -18.26 50.10
N THR A 5 -44.66 -17.73 49.10
CA THR A 5 -44.48 -16.55 48.24
C THR A 5 -44.88 -15.24 48.99
N PRO A 6 -45.11 -14.10 48.31
CA PRO A 6 -44.19 -12.99 47.99
C PRO A 6 -44.62 -11.68 48.70
N ARG A 7 -44.04 -10.51 48.40
CA ARG A 7 -44.81 -9.25 48.38
C ARG A 7 -44.10 -8.09 47.67
N THR A 8 -44.77 -7.66 46.61
CA THR A 8 -44.71 -6.41 45.85
C THR A 8 -44.92 -5.16 46.70
N LEU A 9 -44.40 -4.01 46.24
CA LEU A 9 -44.94 -2.63 46.28
C LEU A 9 -43.92 -1.76 45.50
N ALA A 10 -44.11 -1.35 44.25
CA ALA A 10 -45.07 -0.40 43.68
C ALA A 10 -44.95 1.04 44.22
N SER A 11 -44.65 1.97 43.29
CA SER A 11 -45.14 3.36 43.19
C SER A 11 -44.29 4.52 43.74
N ALA A 12 -43.82 5.38 42.82
CA ALA A 12 -43.98 6.85 42.76
C ALA A 12 -42.90 7.40 41.79
N ALA A 13 -43.17 7.84 40.55
CA ALA A 13 -43.99 8.96 40.06
C ALA A 13 -43.51 10.37 40.49
N SER A 14 -43.18 11.18 39.47
CA SER A 14 -43.12 12.66 39.44
C SER A 14 -41.85 13.30 40.03
N ALA A 15 -41.27 14.39 39.52
CA ALA A 15 -41.75 15.43 38.62
C ALA A 15 -40.57 16.13 37.89
N ALA A 16 -40.87 16.69 36.72
CA ALA A 16 -40.03 17.65 36.02
C ALA A 16 -40.02 19.01 36.72
N ALA A 17 -38.89 19.73 36.65
CA ALA A 17 -38.84 21.17 36.90
C ALA A 17 -37.85 21.85 35.94
N LEU A 18 -38.43 22.56 34.98
CA LEU A 18 -37.86 23.64 34.16
C LEU A 18 -37.68 24.88 35.05
N VAL A 19 -36.65 25.73 34.86
CA VAL A 19 -36.46 27.16 35.31
C VAL A 19 -34.95 27.46 35.26
N LEU A 20 -34.37 28.60 34.84
CA LEU A 20 -34.71 29.79 34.05
C LEU A 20 -33.35 30.45 33.71
N LEU A 21 -33.24 31.09 32.55
CA LEU A 21 -32.09 31.91 32.15
C LEU A 21 -32.11 33.28 32.87
N LEU A 22 -30.95 33.72 33.35
CA LEU A 22 -30.68 35.11 33.72
C LEU A 22 -29.37 35.56 33.06
N ALA A 23 -29.49 36.53 32.16
CA ALA A 23 -28.40 37.30 31.60
C ALA A 23 -27.99 38.41 32.59
N ALA A 24 -26.69 38.59 32.81
CA ALA A 24 -26.13 39.73 33.52
C ALA A 24 -25.03 40.38 32.67
N CYS A 25 -25.26 41.65 32.31
CA CYS A 25 -24.24 42.56 31.78
C CYS A 25 -23.49 43.17 32.98
N GLY A 26 -22.16 43.14 32.94
CA GLY A 26 -21.28 43.88 33.84
C GLY A 26 -20.14 44.50 33.04
N THR A 27 -20.11 45.83 32.99
CA THR A 27 -19.04 46.65 32.40
C THR A 27 -18.21 47.26 33.53
N GLU A 28 -16.95 46.89 33.65
CA GLU A 28 -15.92 47.64 34.38
C GLU A 28 -14.59 47.57 33.62
N GLY A 29 -13.95 48.72 33.43
CA GLY A 29 -12.67 48.86 32.73
C GLY A 29 -11.48 48.92 33.68
N GLY A 30 -10.32 48.44 33.24
CA GLY A 30 -9.04 48.73 33.90
C GLY A 30 -7.92 47.72 33.66
N THR A 31 -6.93 48.15 32.88
CA THR A 31 -5.49 47.77 32.89
C THR A 31 -5.01 46.39 32.43
N ALA A 32 -4.35 46.43 31.26
CA ALA A 32 -3.22 45.63 30.76
C ALA A 32 -2.76 44.39 31.54
N GLY A 33 -2.92 43.23 30.90
CA GLY A 33 -2.16 42.00 31.15
C GLY A 33 -2.01 41.25 29.83
N ALA A 34 -0.76 41.03 29.41
CA ALA A 34 -0.41 40.29 28.21
C ALA A 34 -0.81 38.81 28.34
N GLY A 35 -1.28 38.21 27.24
CA GLY A 35 -1.35 36.75 27.12
C GLY A 35 -2.44 36.26 26.18
N SER A 36 -2.02 35.44 25.20
CA SER A 36 -2.86 34.53 24.42
C SER A 36 -3.79 35.12 23.36
N GLY A 37 -3.18 35.54 22.25
CA GLY A 37 -3.76 35.24 20.95
C GLY A 37 -3.51 33.76 20.66
N SER A 38 -4.47 32.91 21.03
CA SER A 38 -4.49 31.50 20.62
C SER A 38 -4.72 31.48 19.11
N GLY A 39 -3.62 31.43 18.35
CA GLY A 39 -3.64 30.97 16.99
C GLY A 39 -4.19 29.55 17.03
N SER A 40 -5.38 29.35 16.48
CA SER A 40 -5.81 28.03 16.08
C SER A 40 -4.92 27.62 14.91
N ASP A 41 -3.71 27.19 15.24
CA ASP A 41 -2.87 26.42 14.32
C ASP A 41 -3.62 25.11 14.10
N THR A 42 -4.53 25.14 13.13
CA THR A 42 -5.07 23.92 12.55
C THR A 42 -3.87 23.29 11.89
N VAL A 43 -3.22 22.36 12.60
CA VAL A 43 -2.14 21.54 12.08
C VAL A 43 -2.74 20.80 10.89
N SER A 44 -2.52 21.35 9.70
CA SER A 44 -2.89 20.67 8.47
C SER A 44 -2.04 19.41 8.42
N PRO A 45 -2.65 18.24 8.21
CA PRO A 45 -1.88 17.00 8.15
C PRO A 45 -0.83 17.12 7.04
N ASP A 46 0.35 16.58 7.31
CA ASP A 46 1.42 16.50 6.32
C ASP A 46 0.93 15.78 5.07
N LEU A 47 1.48 16.14 3.91
CA LEU A 47 1.19 15.50 2.63
C LEU A 47 1.38 13.98 2.75
N PRO A 48 0.32 13.15 2.56
CA PRO A 48 0.36 11.73 2.91
C PRO A 48 1.00 10.88 1.80
N VAL A 49 2.29 11.13 1.54
CA VAL A 49 3.07 10.40 0.52
C VAL A 49 3.96 9.32 1.10
N ALA A 50 4.19 9.26 2.41
CA ALA A 50 5.05 8.23 2.99
C ALA A 50 4.46 6.81 2.81
N GLY A 51 5.26 5.89 2.28
CA GLY A 51 4.86 4.50 2.00
C GLY A 51 3.90 4.36 0.82
N SER A 52 4.05 5.19 -0.21
CA SER A 52 3.13 5.20 -1.37
C SER A 52 3.84 5.12 -2.71
N HIS A 53 3.13 4.61 -3.72
CA HIS A 53 3.63 4.37 -5.07
C HIS A 53 2.83 5.19 -6.08
N TRP A 54 3.52 5.72 -7.09
CA TRP A 54 2.92 6.63 -8.06
C TRP A 54 3.46 6.41 -9.45
N THR A 55 2.57 6.38 -10.44
CA THR A 55 2.95 6.57 -11.84
C THR A 55 3.23 8.04 -12.08
N ILE A 56 4.30 8.35 -12.80
CA ILE A 56 4.55 9.71 -13.29
C ILE A 56 3.78 9.84 -14.60
N GLY A 57 2.79 10.75 -14.65
CA GLY A 57 1.99 10.99 -15.86
C GLY A 57 2.58 12.09 -16.74
N ALA A 58 3.08 13.16 -16.13
CA ALA A 58 3.74 14.26 -16.84
C ALA A 58 4.67 15.05 -15.93
N VAL A 59 5.60 15.76 -16.56
CA VAL A 59 6.45 16.76 -15.91
C VAL A 59 6.23 18.11 -16.58
N THR A 60 6.32 19.18 -15.81
CA THR A 60 6.36 20.55 -16.31
C THR A 60 7.73 21.14 -15.98
N VAL A 61 8.38 21.73 -16.98
CA VAL A 61 9.67 22.41 -16.83
C VAL A 61 9.64 23.73 -17.56
N ASP A 62 9.96 24.81 -16.85
CA ASP A 62 9.91 26.18 -17.37
C ASP A 62 8.54 26.54 -18.01
N GLY A 63 7.46 25.95 -17.50
CA GLY A 63 6.10 26.12 -18.02
C GLY A 63 5.74 25.23 -19.23
N ARG A 64 6.67 24.40 -19.72
CA ARG A 64 6.40 23.41 -20.79
C ARG A 64 6.09 22.05 -20.18
N ARG A 65 4.96 21.48 -20.57
CA ARG A 65 4.50 20.15 -20.12
C ARG A 65 4.95 19.07 -21.09
N SER A 66 5.54 18.00 -20.56
CA SER A 66 5.94 16.80 -21.29
C SER A 66 5.28 15.56 -20.67
N ALA A 67 4.66 14.72 -21.52
CA ALA A 67 4.12 13.45 -21.06
C ALA A 67 5.24 12.50 -20.67
N ALA A 68 5.02 11.76 -19.59
CA ALA A 68 5.94 10.74 -19.15
C ALA A 68 5.88 9.52 -20.05
N PRO A 69 7.01 8.84 -20.27
CA PRO A 69 7.01 7.64 -21.06
C PRO A 69 6.66 6.42 -20.19
N ASP A 70 6.30 5.30 -20.84
CA ASP A 70 5.88 4.08 -20.12
C ASP A 70 6.91 3.61 -19.09
N GLY A 71 6.40 3.21 -17.92
CA GLY A 71 7.19 2.70 -16.80
C GLY A 71 7.77 3.77 -15.87
N ALA A 72 7.58 5.06 -16.18
CA ALA A 72 7.99 6.16 -15.31
C ALA A 72 7.18 6.17 -14.01
N ARG A 73 7.86 6.07 -12.88
CA ARG A 73 7.23 5.92 -11.56
C ARG A 73 8.11 6.43 -10.43
N VAL A 74 7.49 6.73 -9.30
CA VAL A 74 8.15 7.10 -8.06
C VAL A 74 7.46 6.45 -6.86
N GLU A 75 8.26 5.84 -6.01
CA GLU A 75 7.90 5.38 -4.67
C GLU A 75 8.43 6.41 -3.68
N PHE A 76 7.58 6.82 -2.73
CA PHE A 76 7.98 7.59 -1.56
C PHE A 76 7.98 6.64 -0.36
N GLY A 77 9.16 6.20 0.06
CA GLY A 77 9.34 5.30 1.19
C GLY A 77 9.07 5.97 2.52
N ALA A 78 8.63 5.18 3.51
CA ALA A 78 8.46 5.64 4.89
C ALA A 78 9.79 6.03 5.58
N ASP A 79 10.92 5.67 4.98
CA ASP A 79 12.28 6.01 5.39
C ASP A 79 12.72 7.42 4.94
N GLY A 80 11.83 8.19 4.32
CA GLY A 80 12.14 9.52 3.79
C GLY A 80 12.98 9.48 2.52
N ARG A 81 12.93 8.37 1.77
CA ARG A 81 13.60 8.26 0.46
C ARG A 81 12.58 8.14 -0.65
N ALA A 82 12.83 8.83 -1.76
CA ALA A 82 12.15 8.58 -3.01
C ALA A 82 13.01 7.65 -3.88
N ARG A 83 12.40 6.64 -4.50
CA ARG A 83 13.04 5.74 -5.45
C ARG A 83 12.16 5.63 -6.68
N GLY A 84 12.73 5.58 -7.86
CA GLY A 84 11.89 5.56 -9.06
C GLY A 84 12.59 5.15 -10.32
N ASN A 85 11.85 5.21 -11.41
CA ASN A 85 12.30 4.96 -12.77
C ASN A 85 11.87 6.14 -13.65
N SER A 86 12.80 6.72 -14.42
CA SER A 86 12.56 7.84 -15.34
C SER A 86 11.94 7.40 -16.69
N GLY A 87 11.69 6.10 -16.86
CA GLY A 87 11.36 5.45 -18.12
C GLY A 87 12.56 4.79 -18.82
N CYS A 88 13.79 5.01 -18.33
CA CYS A 88 14.98 4.34 -18.82
C CYS A 88 15.95 4.02 -17.66
N ASN A 89 16.32 5.04 -16.88
CA ASN A 89 17.17 4.87 -15.70
C ASN A 89 16.37 4.78 -14.41
N THR A 90 17.00 4.22 -13.38
CA THR A 90 16.53 4.31 -12.01
C THR A 90 17.13 5.51 -11.31
N PHE A 91 16.35 6.16 -10.45
CA PHE A 91 16.78 7.29 -9.64
C PHE A 91 16.44 7.10 -8.17
N GLY A 92 17.17 7.82 -7.30
CA GLY A 92 16.93 7.91 -5.87
C GLY A 92 17.13 9.33 -5.36
N ALA A 93 16.36 9.74 -4.35
CA ALA A 93 16.52 11.00 -3.65
C ALA A 93 16.11 10.89 -2.19
N THR A 94 16.53 11.84 -1.37
CA THR A 94 15.98 12.03 -0.02
C THR A 94 14.81 13.01 -0.11
N VAL A 95 13.75 12.76 0.65
CA VAL A 95 12.56 13.61 0.72
C VAL A 95 12.26 14.00 2.16
N ALA A 96 11.91 15.26 2.35
CA ALA A 96 11.39 15.77 3.63
C ALA A 96 10.02 16.41 3.40
N VAL A 97 9.02 15.98 4.17
CA VAL A 97 7.67 16.55 4.11
C VAL A 97 7.48 17.50 5.29
N LYS A 98 6.97 18.70 5.01
CA LYS A 98 6.55 19.67 6.03
C LYS A 98 5.25 20.32 5.58
N GLY A 99 4.14 19.98 6.23
CA GLY A 99 2.81 20.37 5.78
C GLY A 99 2.55 19.88 4.36
N ASP A 100 2.16 20.79 3.48
CA ASP A 100 1.91 20.50 2.06
C ASP A 100 3.18 20.58 1.18
N THR A 101 4.35 20.80 1.75
CA THR A 101 5.59 21.00 0.99
C THR A 101 6.50 19.76 1.10
N LEU A 102 6.79 19.18 -0.06
CA LEU A 102 7.77 18.10 -0.25
C LEU A 102 9.09 18.71 -0.71
N THR A 103 10.15 18.59 0.09
CA THR A 103 11.51 19.03 -0.31
C THR A 103 12.32 17.84 -0.78
N VAL A 104 12.74 17.87 -2.04
CA VAL A 104 13.50 16.79 -2.68
C VAL A 104 14.96 17.18 -2.80
N SER A 105 15.87 16.34 -2.34
CA SER A 105 17.30 16.53 -2.57
C SER A 105 17.65 16.37 -4.06
N PRO A 106 18.84 16.83 -4.50
CA PRO A 106 19.38 16.37 -5.76
C PRO A 106 19.30 14.84 -5.86
N GLN A 107 18.96 14.37 -7.05
CA GLN A 107 18.75 12.95 -7.32
C GLN A 107 20.06 12.29 -7.71
N GLU A 108 20.21 11.04 -7.29
CA GLU A 108 21.19 10.11 -7.85
C GLU A 108 20.50 9.33 -8.97
N ILE A 109 21.12 9.24 -10.15
CA ILE A 109 20.56 8.54 -11.28
C ILE A 109 21.59 7.59 -11.88
N THR A 110 21.13 6.44 -12.33
CA THR A 110 21.96 5.52 -13.14
C THR A 110 22.15 6.12 -14.53
N GLU A 111 23.30 5.92 -15.16
CA GLU A 111 23.59 6.44 -16.51
C GLU A 111 23.67 5.29 -17.53
N MET A 112 22.55 4.63 -17.81
CA MET A 112 22.45 3.74 -18.96
C MET A 112 22.23 4.54 -20.24
N GLY A 113 22.73 4.04 -21.37
CA GLY A 113 22.49 4.65 -22.67
C GLY A 113 21.01 4.55 -23.06
N CYS A 114 20.34 5.70 -23.15
CA CYS A 114 18.92 5.80 -23.47
C CYS A 114 18.69 6.44 -24.85
N PRO A 115 17.58 6.10 -25.54
CA PRO A 115 17.09 6.88 -26.67
C PRO A 115 16.89 8.36 -26.31
N GLU A 116 17.05 9.26 -27.29
CA GLU A 116 17.05 10.71 -27.06
C GLU A 116 15.76 11.23 -26.41
N ASP A 117 14.60 10.64 -26.73
CA ASP A 117 13.32 11.01 -26.13
C ASP A 117 13.27 10.70 -24.62
N ARG A 118 13.82 9.55 -24.22
CA ARG A 118 13.92 9.13 -22.83
C ARG A 118 14.93 9.97 -22.06
N GLN A 119 16.08 10.25 -22.67
CA GLN A 119 17.10 11.11 -22.06
C GLN A 119 16.62 12.56 -21.87
N ARG A 120 15.86 13.10 -22.84
CA ARG A 120 15.21 14.40 -22.70
C ARG A 120 14.23 14.41 -21.52
N PHE A 121 13.30 13.45 -21.47
CA PHE A 121 12.33 13.37 -20.38
C PHE A 121 13.00 13.21 -19.02
N GLU A 122 14.04 12.39 -18.94
CA GLU A 122 14.82 12.21 -17.71
C GLU A 122 15.41 13.52 -17.21
N THR A 123 16.02 14.30 -18.10
CA THR A 123 16.55 15.63 -17.75
C THR A 123 15.43 16.57 -17.24
N GLU A 124 14.26 16.51 -17.88
CA GLU A 124 13.10 17.29 -17.45
C GLU A 124 12.57 16.84 -16.09
N LEU A 125 12.51 15.53 -15.83
CA LEU A 125 12.11 14.97 -14.55
C LEU A 125 13.08 15.37 -13.43
N VAL A 126 14.39 15.26 -13.64
CA VAL A 126 15.40 15.67 -12.65
C VAL A 126 15.22 17.14 -12.28
N LYS A 127 15.02 18.00 -13.28
CA LYS A 127 14.79 19.43 -13.06
C LYS A 127 13.46 19.72 -12.37
N ALA A 128 12.39 19.00 -12.73
CA ALA A 128 11.07 19.20 -12.15
C ALA A 128 10.96 18.66 -10.71
N PHE A 129 11.67 17.58 -10.39
CA PHE A 129 11.60 16.86 -9.12
C PHE A 129 12.79 17.19 -8.20
N THR A 130 13.13 18.47 -8.07
CA THR A 130 14.22 18.95 -7.21
C THR A 130 13.79 20.18 -6.41
N GLY A 131 14.20 20.25 -5.14
CA GLY A 131 13.92 21.37 -4.26
C GLY A 131 12.53 21.33 -3.62
N PRO A 132 12.03 22.46 -3.09
CA PRO A 132 10.72 22.50 -2.45
C PRO A 132 9.61 22.45 -3.50
N LEU A 133 8.66 21.52 -3.32
CA LEU A 133 7.50 21.34 -4.18
C LEU A 133 6.23 21.34 -3.34
N LYS A 134 5.31 22.24 -3.66
CA LYS A 134 3.99 22.29 -3.06
C LYS A 134 3.12 21.18 -3.63
N GLY A 135 2.68 20.27 -2.76
CA GLY A 135 1.80 19.17 -3.07
C GLY A 135 0.33 19.56 -3.01
N LYS A 136 -0.44 19.11 -3.99
CA LYS A 136 -1.90 19.14 -3.98
C LYS A 136 -2.43 17.77 -4.39
N GLN A 137 -3.06 17.08 -3.46
CA GLN A 137 -3.67 15.78 -3.72
C GLN A 137 -5.19 15.90 -3.86
N LYS A 138 -5.76 15.24 -4.87
CA LYS A 138 -7.20 15.11 -5.08
C LYS A 138 -7.51 13.67 -5.52
N GLY A 139 -8.00 12.86 -4.59
CA GLY A 139 -8.16 11.43 -4.83
C GLY A 139 -6.81 10.77 -5.09
N GLU A 140 -6.71 10.08 -6.22
CA GLU A 140 -5.48 9.42 -6.69
C GLU A 140 -4.53 10.36 -7.42
N ALA A 141 -4.94 11.59 -7.75
CA ALA A 141 -4.08 12.55 -8.42
C ALA A 141 -3.26 13.36 -7.40
N LEU A 142 -1.94 13.44 -7.58
CA LEU A 142 -1.05 14.32 -6.85
C LEU A 142 -0.31 15.23 -7.82
N THR A 143 -0.42 16.53 -7.59
CA THR A 143 0.39 17.53 -8.29
C THR A 143 1.45 18.07 -7.35
N LEU A 144 2.71 18.05 -7.80
CA LEU A 144 3.82 18.72 -7.14
C LEU A 144 4.21 19.94 -7.95
N THR A 145 4.39 21.11 -7.33
CA THR A 145 4.69 22.36 -8.06
C THR A 145 5.76 23.17 -7.35
N SER A 146 6.75 23.67 -8.09
CA SER A 146 7.78 24.56 -7.54
C SER A 146 7.18 25.89 -7.05
N PRO A 147 7.86 26.64 -6.15
CA PRO A 147 7.30 27.86 -5.58
C PRO A 147 7.05 28.96 -6.62
N ASP A 148 7.82 28.97 -7.72
CA ASP A 148 7.67 29.88 -8.85
C ASP A 148 6.58 29.43 -9.86
N GLY A 149 5.99 28.25 -9.66
CA GLY A 149 4.96 27.68 -10.54
C GLY A 149 5.46 27.20 -11.90
N ARG A 150 6.79 27.23 -12.14
CA ARG A 150 7.36 26.93 -13.47
C ARG A 150 7.69 25.46 -13.67
N ASN A 151 7.89 24.72 -12.59
CA ASN A 151 8.21 23.30 -12.63
C ASN A 151 7.19 22.48 -11.83
N GLY A 152 6.98 21.22 -12.20
CA GLY A 152 6.08 20.37 -11.46
C GLY A 152 5.92 18.96 -12.01
N LEU A 153 5.21 18.12 -11.27
CA LEU A 153 4.91 16.74 -11.61
C LEU A 153 3.41 16.49 -11.48
N GLU A 154 2.89 15.67 -12.37
CA GLU A 154 1.56 15.08 -12.28
C GLU A 154 1.74 13.59 -12.01
N LEU A 155 1.27 13.15 -10.84
CA LEU A 155 1.41 11.80 -10.34
C LEU A 155 0.02 11.18 -10.17
N THR A 156 -0.07 9.88 -10.42
CA THR A 156 -1.29 9.08 -10.15
C THR A 156 -0.94 7.96 -9.18
N ALA A 157 -1.66 7.85 -8.08
CA ALA A 157 -1.42 6.86 -7.04
C ALA A 157 -1.62 5.45 -7.60
N GLU A 158 -0.72 4.55 -7.23
CA GLU A 158 -0.82 3.13 -7.53
C GLU A 158 -1.12 2.38 -6.22
N ALA A 159 -2.30 1.77 -6.16
CA ALA A 159 -2.68 0.97 -5.01
C ALA A 159 -1.86 -0.32 -4.89
N ASP A 160 -1.85 -0.88 -3.68
CA ASP A 160 -1.32 -2.22 -3.45
C ASP A 160 -2.12 -3.27 -4.21
N LEU A 161 -1.42 -4.24 -4.79
CA LEU A 161 -2.07 -5.41 -5.33
C LEU A 161 -2.76 -6.19 -4.22
N PRO A 162 -3.97 -6.71 -4.46
CA PRO A 162 -4.71 -7.45 -3.45
C PRO A 162 -3.92 -8.69 -3.04
N LEU A 163 -3.88 -8.99 -1.74
CA LEU A 163 -3.27 -10.23 -1.24
C LEU A 163 -3.93 -11.46 -1.90
N ARG A 164 -5.26 -11.42 -2.04
CA ARG A 164 -6.08 -12.45 -2.66
C ARG A 164 -6.10 -12.30 -4.17
N GLY A 165 -6.12 -13.42 -4.89
CA GLY A 165 -6.13 -13.46 -6.36
C GLY A 165 -4.77 -13.17 -7.01
N THR A 166 -3.83 -12.59 -6.27
CA THR A 166 -2.48 -12.33 -6.77
C THR A 166 -1.58 -13.55 -6.69
N THR A 167 -0.87 -13.81 -7.80
CA THR A 167 0.22 -14.79 -7.80
C THR A 167 1.49 -14.13 -7.31
N TRP A 168 1.94 -14.51 -6.12
CA TRP A 168 3.14 -14.01 -5.49
C TRP A 168 4.29 -15.00 -5.75
N LYS A 169 5.26 -14.62 -6.59
CA LYS A 169 6.49 -15.39 -6.80
C LYS A 169 7.45 -15.12 -5.65
N ILE A 170 7.82 -16.16 -4.92
CA ILE A 170 8.74 -16.06 -3.79
C ILE A 170 10.15 -15.83 -4.36
N ASP A 171 10.83 -14.78 -3.93
CA ASP A 171 12.15 -14.39 -4.44
C ASP A 171 13.24 -14.34 -3.36
N GLY A 172 12.87 -14.49 -2.08
CA GLY A 172 13.85 -14.61 -1.00
C GLY A 172 13.29 -15.11 0.32
N LEU A 173 14.20 -15.49 1.20
CA LEU A 173 13.94 -15.82 2.61
C LEU A 173 14.47 -14.71 3.51
N ILE A 174 13.74 -14.44 4.59
CA ILE A 174 14.04 -13.42 5.59
C ILE A 174 14.43 -14.09 6.91
N SER A 175 15.46 -13.58 7.55
CA SER A 175 15.88 -13.94 8.91
C SER A 175 16.31 -12.67 9.64
N GLY A 176 15.43 -12.17 10.52
CA GLY A 176 15.58 -10.84 11.13
C GLY A 176 15.66 -9.74 10.06
N ASP A 177 16.74 -8.97 10.08
CA ASP A 177 16.97 -7.86 9.16
C ASP A 177 17.67 -8.28 7.84
N THR A 178 17.94 -9.57 7.65
CA THR A 178 18.66 -10.08 6.47
C THR A 178 17.72 -10.80 5.52
N ALA A 179 17.85 -10.52 4.22
CA ALA A 179 17.22 -11.27 3.15
C ALA A 179 18.25 -12.09 2.37
N SER A 180 17.87 -13.28 1.94
CA SER A 180 18.71 -14.18 1.15
C SER A 180 17.96 -14.70 -0.08
N SER A 181 18.67 -14.84 -1.20
CA SER A 181 18.09 -15.38 -2.44
C SER A 181 17.79 -16.86 -2.32
N LEU A 182 16.85 -17.33 -3.14
CA LEU A 182 16.52 -18.75 -3.21
C LEU A 182 17.64 -19.57 -3.90
N PRO A 183 17.79 -20.86 -3.57
CA PRO A 183 18.67 -21.77 -4.30
C PRO A 183 18.33 -21.82 -5.80
N ALA A 184 19.37 -21.98 -6.63
CA ALA A 184 19.23 -22.08 -8.08
C ALA A 184 18.19 -23.15 -8.49
N GLY A 185 17.38 -22.82 -9.49
CA GLY A 185 16.31 -23.69 -9.99
C GLY A 185 15.02 -23.69 -9.14
N SER A 186 14.95 -22.89 -8.06
CA SER A 186 13.74 -22.75 -7.23
C SER A 186 12.94 -21.48 -7.53
N GLY A 187 13.61 -20.36 -7.84
CA GLY A 187 12.98 -19.04 -7.93
C GLY A 187 11.91 -18.89 -9.01
N ASP A 188 11.99 -19.66 -10.09
CA ASP A 188 10.94 -19.63 -11.13
C ASP A 188 9.68 -20.40 -10.75
N LYS A 189 9.81 -21.34 -9.81
CA LYS A 189 8.72 -22.23 -9.40
C LYS A 189 8.05 -21.75 -8.13
N ALA A 190 8.85 -21.27 -7.18
CA ALA A 190 8.42 -20.89 -5.84
C ALA A 190 7.39 -19.76 -5.92
N ARG A 191 6.16 -20.06 -5.51
CA ARG A 191 5.04 -19.12 -5.57
C ARG A 191 3.93 -19.52 -4.61
N LEU A 192 3.11 -18.55 -4.25
CA LEU A 192 1.86 -18.76 -3.55
C LEU A 192 0.74 -17.90 -4.15
N VAL A 193 -0.49 -18.39 -4.03
CA VAL A 193 -1.72 -17.71 -4.43
C VAL A 193 -2.72 -17.93 -3.30
N LEU A 194 -3.24 -16.83 -2.75
CA LEU A 194 -4.39 -16.89 -1.84
C LEU A 194 -5.67 -16.70 -2.64
N GLY A 195 -6.49 -17.74 -2.77
CA GLY A 195 -7.77 -17.69 -3.47
C GLY A 195 -8.81 -16.84 -2.73
N ALA A 196 -9.86 -16.42 -3.43
CA ALA A 196 -11.01 -15.75 -2.82
C ALA A 196 -11.78 -16.68 -1.85
N ASP A 197 -11.66 -18.00 -2.07
CA ASP A 197 -12.26 -19.08 -1.27
C ASP A 197 -11.54 -19.35 0.07
N GLY A 198 -10.46 -18.63 0.37
CA GLY A 198 -9.67 -18.88 1.58
C GLY A 198 -8.70 -20.05 1.45
N ARG A 199 -8.48 -20.61 0.26
CA ARG A 199 -7.42 -21.59 0.04
C ARG A 199 -6.13 -20.88 -0.35
N VAL A 200 -5.01 -21.30 0.25
CA VAL A 200 -3.69 -20.96 -0.26
C VAL A 200 -3.15 -22.14 -1.05
N THR A 201 -2.61 -21.88 -2.24
CA THR A 201 -1.99 -22.89 -3.08
C THR A 201 -0.68 -22.37 -3.66
N GLY A 202 0.21 -23.25 -4.07
CA GLY A 202 1.44 -22.83 -4.71
C GLY A 202 2.47 -23.93 -4.86
N ASN A 203 3.72 -23.52 -4.99
CA ASN A 203 4.88 -24.40 -5.05
C ASN A 203 5.98 -23.83 -4.16
N LEU A 204 6.63 -24.68 -3.37
CA LEU A 204 7.66 -24.28 -2.40
C LEU A 204 9.09 -24.47 -2.95
N GLY A 205 9.25 -24.33 -4.27
CA GLY A 205 10.51 -24.50 -5.00
C GLY A 205 10.72 -25.90 -5.59
N CYS A 206 10.21 -26.93 -4.91
CA CYS A 206 10.17 -28.32 -5.40
C CYS A 206 8.73 -28.80 -5.54
N ASN A 207 8.05 -28.99 -4.41
CA ASN A 207 6.71 -29.56 -4.35
C ASN A 207 5.61 -28.50 -4.36
N ASN A 208 4.42 -28.93 -4.82
CA ASN A 208 3.22 -28.13 -4.70
C ASN A 208 2.66 -28.23 -3.29
N PHE A 209 2.08 -27.14 -2.78
CA PHE A 209 1.39 -27.13 -1.50
C PHE A 209 -0.03 -26.58 -1.62
N ALA A 210 -0.91 -26.99 -0.72
CA ALA A 210 -2.25 -26.45 -0.56
C ALA A 210 -2.69 -26.50 0.91
N ALA A 211 -3.28 -25.41 1.38
CA ALA A 211 -3.84 -25.31 2.73
C ALA A 211 -5.05 -24.37 2.76
N THR A 212 -5.76 -24.33 3.88
CA THR A 212 -6.73 -23.28 4.16
C THR A 212 -6.01 -22.12 4.83
N ALA A 213 -6.47 -20.90 4.60
CA ALA A 213 -5.87 -19.70 5.13
C ALA A 213 -6.94 -18.70 5.55
N ARG A 214 -6.71 -18.10 6.71
CA ARG A 214 -7.54 -17.05 7.29
C ARG A 214 -6.78 -15.74 7.28
N VAL A 215 -7.46 -14.65 6.94
CA VAL A 215 -6.89 -13.30 6.99
C VAL A 215 -7.71 -12.48 7.98
N GLU A 216 -7.04 -11.96 9.01
CA GLU A 216 -7.60 -11.11 10.05
C GLU A 216 -6.70 -9.89 10.24
N GLY A 217 -7.17 -8.70 9.86
CA GLY A 217 -6.34 -7.50 9.87
C GLY A 217 -5.09 -7.68 9.01
N LYS A 218 -3.90 -7.61 9.62
CA LYS A 218 -2.60 -7.82 8.96
C LYS A 218 -2.02 -9.22 9.20
N THR A 219 -2.82 -10.15 9.73
CA THR A 219 -2.39 -11.51 10.04
C THR A 219 -2.99 -12.47 9.02
N LEU A 220 -2.11 -13.22 8.35
CA LEU A 220 -2.42 -14.36 7.52
C LEU A 220 -2.09 -15.62 8.33
N THR A 221 -3.09 -16.42 8.69
CA THR A 221 -2.90 -17.68 9.38
C THR A 221 -3.17 -18.81 8.42
N ILE A 222 -2.19 -19.68 8.19
CA ILE A 222 -2.41 -20.92 7.45
C ILE A 222 -2.91 -21.97 8.45
N GLU A 223 -4.05 -22.58 8.14
CA GLU A 223 -4.74 -23.50 9.04
C GLU A 223 -4.30 -24.95 8.79
N GLY A 224 -3.73 -25.56 9.84
CA GLY A 224 -3.34 -26.97 9.85
C GLY A 224 -2.16 -27.30 8.93
N PRO A 225 -1.72 -28.57 8.92
CA PRO A 225 -0.62 -28.97 8.07
C PRO A 225 -1.03 -28.85 6.60
N ALA A 226 -0.21 -28.15 5.81
CA ALA A 226 -0.43 -28.05 4.38
C ALA A 226 -0.32 -29.43 3.71
N ALA A 227 -1.22 -29.71 2.77
CA ALA A 227 -1.04 -30.84 1.87
C ALA A 227 0.12 -30.54 0.92
N THR A 228 1.08 -31.47 0.78
CA THR A 228 2.23 -31.35 -0.13
C THR A 228 2.36 -32.57 -1.04
N THR A 229 2.90 -32.37 -2.24
CA THR A 229 3.37 -33.48 -3.09
C THR A 229 4.70 -34.04 -2.56
N ARG A 230 5.13 -35.21 -3.03
CA ARG A 230 6.40 -35.86 -2.60
C ARG A 230 7.31 -36.17 -3.78
N MET A 231 7.66 -35.14 -4.54
CA MET A 231 8.68 -35.20 -5.58
C MET A 231 10.08 -35.13 -4.96
N MET A 232 11.03 -35.83 -5.57
CA MET A 232 12.44 -35.73 -5.23
C MET A 232 13.09 -34.63 -6.07
N CYS A 233 13.71 -33.66 -5.40
CA CYS A 233 14.49 -32.59 -6.01
C CYS A 233 15.94 -32.61 -5.50
N THR A 234 16.74 -31.62 -5.91
CA THR A 234 18.09 -31.46 -5.36
C THR A 234 18.05 -31.13 -3.86
N SER A 235 19.10 -31.47 -3.11
CA SER A 235 19.16 -31.21 -1.67
C SER A 235 18.90 -29.74 -1.29
N PRO A 236 19.41 -28.72 -2.02
CA PRO A 236 19.09 -27.32 -1.73
C PRO A 236 17.60 -26.97 -1.91
N GLN A 237 16.94 -27.55 -2.93
CA GLN A 237 15.50 -27.34 -3.17
C GLN A 237 14.65 -27.97 -2.08
N MET A 238 15.02 -29.17 -1.61
CA MET A 238 14.32 -29.83 -0.51
C MET A 238 14.48 -29.06 0.81
N GLN A 239 15.68 -28.52 1.09
CA GLN A 239 15.89 -27.66 2.27
C GLN A 239 15.07 -26.38 2.21
N LEU A 240 14.95 -25.76 1.03
CA LEU A 240 14.07 -24.60 0.85
C LEU A 240 12.61 -24.97 1.12
N GLU A 241 12.14 -26.09 0.55
CA GLU A 241 10.76 -26.55 0.76
C GLU A 241 10.45 -26.76 2.24
N THR A 242 11.33 -27.45 2.98
CA THR A 242 11.14 -27.66 4.43
C THR A 242 11.02 -26.34 5.17
N LYS A 243 11.92 -25.39 4.91
CA LYS A 243 11.89 -24.07 5.57
C LYS A 243 10.60 -23.31 5.25
N LEU A 244 10.17 -23.28 3.99
CA LEU A 244 8.94 -22.61 3.61
C LEU A 244 7.71 -23.31 4.19
N TYR A 245 7.70 -24.63 4.23
CA TYR A 245 6.61 -25.42 4.82
C TYR A 245 6.47 -25.12 6.31
N GLU A 246 7.57 -25.12 7.07
CA GLU A 246 7.59 -24.78 8.49
C GLU A 246 7.21 -23.32 8.75
N LEU A 247 7.71 -22.38 7.93
CA LEU A 247 7.35 -20.96 8.03
C LEU A 247 5.86 -20.73 7.80
N LEU A 248 5.27 -21.45 6.84
CA LEU A 248 3.87 -21.33 6.50
C LEU A 248 2.95 -22.10 7.47
N ASP A 249 3.46 -22.78 8.49
CA ASP A 249 2.64 -23.46 9.50
C ASP A 249 2.31 -22.51 10.66
N GLY A 250 1.25 -21.73 10.49
CA GLY A 250 0.70 -20.88 11.54
C GLY A 250 0.55 -19.40 11.16
N PRO A 251 0.58 -18.49 12.16
CA PRO A 251 0.30 -17.08 11.95
C PRO A 251 1.51 -16.31 11.40
N LEU A 252 1.26 -15.56 10.33
CA LEU A 252 2.21 -14.67 9.66
C LEU A 252 1.66 -13.25 9.64
N THR A 253 2.50 -12.27 9.96
CA THR A 253 2.21 -10.88 9.64
C THR A 253 2.50 -10.68 8.16
N TYR A 254 1.52 -10.19 7.41
CA TYR A 254 1.74 -9.82 6.02
C TYR A 254 1.89 -8.30 5.88
N ARG A 255 2.76 -7.90 4.96
CA ARG A 255 2.89 -6.52 4.48
C ARG A 255 2.82 -6.53 2.97
N LEU A 256 1.87 -5.80 2.43
CA LEU A 256 1.82 -5.44 1.02
C LEU A 256 2.52 -4.10 0.85
N ASP A 257 3.28 -4.00 -0.23
CA ASP A 257 3.98 -2.79 -0.65
C ASP A 257 3.97 -2.76 -2.18
N HIS A 258 2.90 -2.21 -2.73
CA HIS A 258 2.51 -2.21 -4.12
C HIS A 258 2.49 -3.60 -4.77
N ARG A 259 3.64 -4.05 -5.29
CA ARG A 259 3.83 -5.35 -5.95
C ARG A 259 4.72 -6.31 -5.17
N THR A 260 5.02 -5.98 -3.93
CA THR A 260 5.84 -6.80 -3.03
C THR A 260 4.97 -7.29 -1.88
N LEU A 261 5.10 -8.58 -1.56
CA LEU A 261 4.54 -9.21 -0.38
C LEU A 261 5.69 -9.63 0.53
N THR A 262 5.59 -9.25 1.80
CA THR A 262 6.43 -9.79 2.86
C THR A 262 5.54 -10.57 3.81
N LEU A 263 5.94 -11.80 4.15
CA LEU A 263 5.32 -12.59 5.22
C LEU A 263 6.38 -12.87 6.29
N THR A 264 6.08 -12.56 7.55
CA THR A 264 7.00 -12.80 8.67
C THR A 264 6.29 -13.44 9.86
N ASN A 265 6.93 -14.39 10.51
CA ASN A 265 6.47 -14.97 11.77
C ASN A 265 6.95 -14.15 12.97
N ALA A 266 6.52 -14.53 14.18
CA ALA A 266 6.90 -13.85 15.42
C ALA A 266 8.40 -13.99 15.77
N ALA A 267 9.11 -14.96 15.18
CA ALA A 267 10.55 -15.15 15.35
C ALA A 267 11.39 -14.26 14.42
N GLY A 268 10.75 -13.48 13.53
CA GLY A 268 11.43 -12.66 12.54
C GLY A 268 11.92 -13.44 11.32
N GLU A 269 11.52 -14.71 11.17
CA GLU A 269 11.73 -15.47 9.95
C GLU A 269 10.59 -15.20 8.96
N GLY A 270 10.89 -15.24 7.67
CA GLY A 270 9.91 -14.86 6.67
C GLY A 270 10.29 -15.16 5.24
N LEU A 271 9.47 -14.64 4.33
CA LEU A 271 9.72 -14.67 2.90
C LEU A 271 9.39 -13.32 2.26
N GLY A 272 10.12 -13.02 1.19
CA GLY A 272 9.81 -11.97 0.24
C GLY A 272 9.22 -12.58 -1.03
N ALA A 273 8.22 -11.90 -1.60
CA ALA A 273 7.63 -12.29 -2.87
C ALA A 273 7.23 -11.07 -3.70
N LYS A 274 7.23 -11.24 -5.02
CA LYS A 274 6.78 -10.22 -5.99
C LYS A 274 5.61 -10.72 -6.82
N ALA A 275 4.67 -9.83 -7.12
CA ALA A 275 3.53 -10.17 -7.95
C ALA A 275 3.96 -10.54 -9.38
N ALA A 276 3.50 -11.69 -9.86
CA ALA A 276 3.72 -12.14 -11.22
C ALA A 276 3.13 -11.14 -12.24
N ALA A 277 3.83 -10.96 -13.36
CA ALA A 277 3.34 -10.14 -14.48
C ALA A 277 1.99 -10.71 -14.99
N GLY A 278 1.03 -9.83 -15.28
CA GLY A 278 -0.30 -10.23 -15.79
C GLY A 278 -1.36 -10.53 -14.71
N THR A 279 -1.05 -10.36 -13.42
CA THR A 279 -2.09 -10.33 -12.39
C THR A 279 -2.77 -8.95 -12.42
N THR A 280 -3.81 -8.78 -13.24
CA THR A 280 -4.72 -7.65 -13.11
C THR A 280 -5.72 -7.96 -12.00
N GLY A 281 -5.82 -7.07 -11.01
CA GLY A 281 -6.92 -7.07 -10.04
C GLY A 281 -8.19 -6.64 -10.75
N GLU A 282 -8.72 -7.48 -11.63
CA GLU A 282 -9.95 -7.20 -12.34
C GLU A 282 -11.11 -7.76 -11.50
N THR A 283 -11.73 -6.87 -10.72
CA THR A 283 -13.10 -7.07 -10.24
C THR A 283 -13.99 -7.19 -11.47
N SER A 284 -14.28 -8.42 -11.91
CA SER A 284 -15.32 -8.63 -12.91
C SER A 284 -16.68 -8.36 -12.26
N GLU A 285 -17.17 -7.14 -12.37
CA GLU A 285 -18.60 -6.87 -12.30
C GLU A 285 -19.26 -7.54 -13.52
N GLY A 286 -19.77 -8.75 -13.30
CA GLY A 286 -20.61 -9.45 -14.25
C GLY A 286 -21.88 -8.65 -14.49
N THR A 287 -21.89 -7.87 -15.57
CA THR A 287 -23.12 -7.27 -16.07
C THR A 287 -23.76 -8.27 -17.01
N GLY A 288 -24.87 -8.86 -16.55
CA GLY A 288 -25.73 -9.69 -17.38
C GLY A 288 -26.27 -8.88 -18.57
N GLY A 289 -26.11 -9.43 -19.76
CA GLY A 289 -26.74 -8.98 -20.98
C GLY A 289 -27.36 -10.18 -21.69
N THR A 290 -28.62 -10.45 -21.40
CA THR A 290 -29.51 -11.19 -22.29
C THR A 290 -29.73 -10.36 -23.54
N ASP A 291 -29.50 -10.92 -24.72
CA ASP A 291 -30.41 -10.77 -25.86
C ASP A 291 -30.06 -11.80 -26.94
N GLY A 292 -31.06 -12.62 -27.25
CA GLY A 292 -31.02 -13.55 -28.36
C GLY A 292 -31.27 -12.82 -29.67
N GLN A 293 -30.56 -13.22 -30.72
CA GLN A 293 -31.02 -12.99 -32.09
C GLN A 293 -30.47 -14.10 -32.99
N GLU A 294 -31.39 -14.97 -33.39
CA GLU A 294 -31.25 -15.97 -34.46
C GLU A 294 -31.18 -15.26 -35.83
N PRO A 295 -30.31 -15.66 -36.77
CA PRO A 295 -30.41 -15.28 -38.18
C PRO A 295 -30.99 -16.40 -39.05
N PRO A 296 -31.65 -16.06 -40.17
CA PRO A 296 -32.55 -16.96 -40.89
C PRO A 296 -31.84 -17.91 -41.88
N ALA A 297 -32.60 -18.96 -42.22
CA ALA A 297 -32.29 -20.02 -43.16
C ALA A 297 -31.85 -19.55 -44.56
N SER A 298 -30.82 -20.22 -45.08
CA SER A 298 -30.40 -20.13 -46.48
C SER A 298 -31.07 -21.22 -47.32
N ARG A 299 -31.46 -20.84 -48.54
CA ARG A 299 -32.02 -21.67 -49.61
C ARG A 299 -31.07 -22.78 -50.08
#